data_AF-A0A1B8DS80-F1
#
_entry.id   AF-A0A1B8DS80-F1
#
_cell.length_a   1.000
_cell.length_b   1.000
_cell.length_c   1.000
_cell.angle_alpha   90.00
_cell.angle_beta   90.00
_cell.angle_gamma   90.00
#
_symmetry.space_group_name_H-M   'P 1'
#
loop_
_entity.id
_entity.type
_entity.pdbx_description
1 polymer ?
#
loop_
_entity_poly.entity_id
_entity_poly.type
_entity_poly.pdbx_seq_one_letter_code
_entity_poly.pdbx_strand_id
1 'polypeptide(L)'
;MKLTLTLAATVLPLAVVGGPIVSRTNVNGCTPLGCYTDSASFRALDINTQVPGGPNGQSPEACTAACIAHDLAFAGVENGGECWCGAFINNGQTLASNQALCSTPCSGAPGEICGGAGGINIYDCTAALPAPVSYNGCAPLGCYTDSVSHRTLATNTQVAGGPNNQGPDVCTAACKAAGFRYAGNEYGGECWCGNSLDNNGGPAPDLNEQCQMPCHGDSSLFCGGPDRLTLYDCSPPAPPTSCGTPGTCNSFVIITDASCGPFQQCTCAFDADGSSVCVENAFCSNTACTSDSDCAAGGVCWAQSCCGGGICTVPSTICANPARLMFRGVPNSERSECTGAYCD
;
A
#
# COMPACT_ATOMS: atom_id res chain seq x y z
N MET A 1 -42.41 72.39 12.75
CA MET A 1 -42.29 70.94 12.98
C MET A 1 -41.62 70.32 11.76
N LYS A 2 -40.33 69.98 11.87
CA LYS A 2 -39.62 69.10 10.92
C LYS A 2 -38.98 68.01 11.77
N LEU A 3 -39.47 66.79 11.63
CA LEU A 3 -38.97 65.61 12.34
C LEU A 3 -37.90 64.98 11.45
N THR A 4 -36.63 65.06 11.86
CA THR A 4 -35.51 64.41 11.17
C THR A 4 -35.35 63.02 11.78
N LEU A 5 -35.71 61.97 11.03
CA LEU A 5 -35.56 60.58 11.43
C LEU A 5 -34.15 60.11 11.04
N THR A 6 -33.28 59.88 12.03
CA THR A 6 -31.96 59.29 11.82
C THR A 6 -32.06 57.78 11.97
N LEU A 7 -31.94 57.03 10.87
CA LEU A 7 -31.86 55.58 10.90
C LEU A 7 -30.43 55.17 11.26
N ALA A 8 -30.22 54.65 12.48
CA ALA A 8 -28.96 54.00 12.83
C ALA A 8 -28.98 52.58 12.26
N ALA A 9 -28.18 52.32 11.23
CA ALA A 9 -27.93 50.98 10.74
C ALA A 9 -26.98 50.28 11.72
N THR A 10 -27.53 49.42 12.59
CA THR A 10 -26.72 48.48 13.37
C THR A 10 -26.25 47.36 12.45
N VAL A 11 -24.99 47.46 12.01
CA VAL A 11 -24.29 46.34 11.40
C VAL A 11 -24.02 45.33 12.53
N LEU A 12 -24.81 44.25 12.58
CA LEU A 12 -24.45 43.10 13.39
C LEU A 12 -23.17 42.49 12.80
N PRO A 13 -22.11 42.26 13.60
CA PRO A 13 -20.97 41.51 13.12
C PRO A 13 -21.45 40.11 12.74
N LEU A 14 -21.14 39.67 11.52
CA LEU A 14 -21.22 38.27 11.15
C LEU A 14 -20.32 37.51 12.13
N ALA A 15 -20.93 36.78 13.07
CA ALA A 15 -20.20 35.80 13.84
C ALA A 15 -19.68 34.78 12.85
N VAL A 16 -18.38 34.78 12.61
CA VAL A 16 -17.68 33.62 12.07
C VAL A 16 -17.91 32.52 13.09
N VAL A 17 -18.90 31.66 12.85
CA VAL A 17 -19.07 30.41 13.59
C VAL A 17 -18.05 29.40 13.04
N GLY A 18 -16.79 29.81 13.01
CA GLY A 18 -15.66 28.91 12.85
C GLY A 18 -15.37 28.35 14.22
N GLY A 19 -16.03 27.25 14.58
CA GLY A 19 -15.50 26.38 15.62
C GLY A 19 -14.02 26.09 15.31
N PRO A 20 -13.18 25.81 16.31
CA PRO A 20 -11.77 25.53 16.07
C PRO A 20 -11.66 24.41 15.03
N ILE A 21 -11.04 24.70 13.89
CA ILE A 21 -10.61 23.71 12.91
C ILE A 21 -9.82 22.64 13.66
N VAL A 22 -10.44 21.48 13.86
CA VAL A 22 -9.81 20.38 14.57
C VAL A 22 -8.75 19.84 13.64
N SER A 23 -7.48 20.23 13.87
CA SER A 23 -6.34 19.58 13.23
C SER A 23 -6.26 18.17 13.79
N ARG A 24 -6.99 17.25 13.15
CA ARG A 24 -6.93 15.83 13.49
C ARG A 24 -5.64 15.27 12.89
N THR A 25 -4.83 14.63 13.71
CA THR A 25 -3.68 13.83 13.26
C THR A 25 -4.09 12.42 12.86
N ASN A 26 -5.33 12.02 13.20
CA ASN A 26 -5.87 10.70 12.91
C ASN A 26 -7.40 10.75 12.79
N VAL A 27 -7.96 10.05 11.80
CA VAL A 27 -9.41 9.88 11.59
C VAL A 27 -9.68 8.42 11.30
N ASN A 28 -10.30 7.68 12.22
CA ASN A 28 -10.54 6.23 12.11
C ASN A 28 -9.27 5.41 11.78
N GLY A 29 -8.10 5.79 12.30
CA GLY A 29 -6.83 5.15 11.96
C GLY A 29 -6.17 5.71 10.69
N CYS A 30 -6.87 6.53 9.91
CA CYS A 30 -6.32 7.18 8.72
C CYS A 30 -5.50 8.43 9.07
N THR A 31 -4.41 8.64 8.34
CA THR A 31 -3.54 9.81 8.44
C THR A 31 -3.93 10.85 7.39
N PRO A 32 -4.29 12.10 7.77
CA PRO A 32 -4.54 13.14 6.79
C PRO A 32 -3.27 13.50 6.02
N LEU A 33 -3.35 13.49 4.69
CA LEU A 33 -2.23 13.84 3.80
C LEU A 33 -2.25 15.32 3.39
N GLY A 34 -3.42 15.95 3.38
CA GLY A 34 -3.59 17.37 3.05
C GLY A 34 -4.53 17.61 1.86
N CYS A 35 -4.50 18.83 1.32
CA CYS A 35 -5.29 19.21 0.14
C CYS A 35 -4.56 18.85 -1.14
N TYR A 36 -5.22 18.08 -2.01
CA TYR A 36 -4.77 17.72 -3.35
C TYR A 36 -5.64 18.42 -4.38
N THR A 37 -5.10 18.69 -5.57
CA THR A 37 -5.92 19.14 -6.69
C THR A 37 -6.85 18.03 -7.15
N ASP A 38 -8.09 18.38 -7.47
CA ASP A 38 -9.05 17.41 -8.01
C ASP A 38 -9.92 18.04 -9.08
N SER A 39 -10.26 17.27 -10.11
CA SER A 39 -11.17 17.72 -11.16
C SER A 39 -11.84 16.56 -11.87
N ALA A 40 -13.00 16.80 -12.47
CA ALA A 40 -13.72 15.77 -13.22
C ALA A 40 -12.90 15.13 -14.35
N SER A 41 -11.93 15.84 -14.94
CA SER A 41 -11.04 15.30 -15.98
C SER A 41 -9.76 14.66 -15.45
N PHE A 42 -9.43 14.88 -14.16
CA PHE A 42 -8.22 14.35 -13.51
C PHE A 42 -8.54 14.04 -12.05
N ARG A 43 -9.33 13.00 -11.83
CA ARG A 43 -9.74 12.62 -10.48
C ARG A 43 -8.56 12.11 -9.66
N ALA A 44 -8.48 12.52 -8.40
CA ALA A 44 -7.48 12.03 -7.46
C ALA A 44 -7.81 10.63 -6.96
N LEU A 45 -9.10 10.34 -6.78
CA LEU A 45 -9.65 9.07 -6.32
C LEU A 45 -10.83 8.69 -7.22
N ASP A 46 -10.99 7.40 -7.53
CA ASP A 46 -11.86 6.96 -8.64
C ASP A 46 -13.32 6.73 -8.26
N ILE A 47 -13.58 6.44 -6.99
CA ILE A 47 -14.88 5.95 -6.53
C ILE A 47 -15.59 7.02 -5.73
N ASN A 48 -16.74 7.52 -6.21
CA ASN A 48 -17.61 8.37 -5.40
C ASN A 48 -18.61 7.50 -4.64
N THR A 49 -18.37 7.29 -3.34
CA THR A 49 -19.22 6.45 -2.49
C THR A 49 -20.19 7.29 -1.65
N GLN A 50 -21.28 6.68 -1.21
CA GLN A 50 -22.24 7.31 -0.32
C GLN A 50 -21.90 7.03 1.14
N VAL A 51 -22.03 8.04 1.99
CA VAL A 51 -21.91 7.89 3.44
C VAL A 51 -23.29 7.75 4.10
N PRO A 52 -23.38 7.24 5.35
CA PRO A 52 -24.63 7.25 6.11
C PRO A 52 -25.24 8.67 6.19
N GLY A 53 -26.50 8.81 5.80
CA GLY A 53 -27.17 10.12 5.70
C GLY A 53 -26.96 10.86 4.37
N GLY A 54 -26.28 10.23 3.41
CA GLY A 54 -25.98 10.80 2.09
C GLY A 54 -25.09 12.03 2.20
N PRO A 55 -25.18 12.98 1.25
CA PRO A 55 -24.38 14.20 1.28
C PRO A 55 -24.53 14.99 2.58
N ASN A 56 -25.71 14.98 3.21
CA ASN A 56 -25.96 15.68 4.48
C ASN A 56 -25.33 14.99 5.70
N GLY A 57 -24.81 13.77 5.56
CA GLY A 57 -24.05 13.06 6.57
C GLY A 57 -22.53 13.16 6.38
N GLN A 58 -22.07 13.95 5.40
CA GLN A 58 -20.67 13.97 5.03
C GLN A 58 -19.77 14.56 6.13
N SER A 59 -18.73 13.80 6.48
CA SER A 59 -17.60 14.21 7.32
C SER A 59 -16.37 13.35 6.99
N PRO A 60 -15.15 13.77 7.38
CA PRO A 60 -13.96 12.94 7.40
C PRO A 60 -14.18 11.55 8.01
N GLU A 61 -14.83 11.44 9.17
CA GLU A 61 -15.11 10.16 9.83
C GLU A 61 -16.04 9.29 9.00
N ALA A 62 -17.14 9.86 8.50
CA ALA A 62 -18.12 9.11 7.72
C ALA A 62 -17.50 8.59 6.42
N CYS A 63 -16.68 9.41 5.77
CA CYS A 63 -16.03 9.05 4.51
C CYS A 63 -14.90 8.03 4.69
N THR A 64 -13.99 8.26 5.64
CA THR A 64 -12.91 7.29 5.93
C THR A 64 -13.47 5.94 6.36
N ALA A 65 -14.51 5.91 7.21
CA ALA A 65 -15.17 4.67 7.59
C ALA A 65 -15.80 3.95 6.39
N ALA A 66 -16.45 4.68 5.47
CA ALA A 66 -17.00 4.11 4.25
C ALA A 66 -15.91 3.51 3.35
N CYS A 67 -14.81 4.22 3.11
CA CYS A 67 -13.71 3.71 2.30
C CYS A 67 -13.01 2.50 2.93
N ILE A 68 -12.79 2.50 4.26
CA ILE A 68 -12.26 1.34 5.00
C ILE A 68 -13.19 0.14 4.86
N ALA A 69 -14.51 0.33 4.94
CA ALA A 69 -15.48 -0.75 4.78
C ALA A 69 -15.50 -1.36 3.36
N HIS A 70 -14.93 -0.67 2.37
CA HIS A 70 -14.71 -1.16 1.02
C HIS A 70 -13.27 -1.66 0.77
N ASP A 71 -12.46 -1.77 1.82
CA ASP A 71 -11.03 -2.14 1.76
C ASP A 71 -10.20 -1.22 0.85
N LEU A 72 -10.51 0.09 0.85
CA LEU A 72 -9.84 1.09 0.02
C LEU A 72 -8.84 1.91 0.85
N ALA A 73 -7.61 1.99 0.35
CA ALA A 73 -6.46 2.57 1.05
C ALA A 73 -6.55 4.08 1.25
N PHE A 74 -7.30 4.80 0.42
CA PHE A 74 -7.42 6.25 0.46
C PHE A 74 -8.88 6.68 0.50
N ALA A 75 -9.14 7.68 1.33
CA ALA A 75 -10.41 8.39 1.41
C ALA A 75 -10.20 9.86 1.10
N GLY A 76 -11.20 10.51 0.50
CA GLY A 76 -11.14 11.89 0.08
C GLY A 76 -12.49 12.57 0.29
N VAL A 77 -12.47 13.74 0.91
CA VAL A 77 -13.68 14.55 1.10
C VAL A 77 -13.63 15.74 0.15
N GLU A 78 -14.69 15.93 -0.65
CA GLU A 78 -14.76 16.98 -1.67
C GLU A 78 -16.06 17.78 -1.56
N ASN A 79 -15.96 19.08 -1.87
CA ASN A 79 -17.09 19.98 -2.08
C ASN A 79 -18.17 19.98 -0.97
N GLY A 80 -17.77 19.73 0.28
CA GLY A 80 -18.64 19.69 1.45
C GLY A 80 -19.45 18.41 1.62
N GLY A 81 -19.86 17.76 0.52
CA GLY A 81 -20.86 16.68 0.53
C GLY A 81 -20.48 15.40 -0.21
N GLU A 82 -19.29 15.32 -0.79
CA GLU A 82 -18.85 14.17 -1.58
C GLU A 82 -17.78 13.36 -0.83
N CYS A 83 -17.89 12.04 -0.94
CA CYS A 83 -16.90 11.09 -0.44
C CYS A 83 -16.31 10.31 -1.61
N TRP A 84 -15.00 10.39 -1.75
CA TRP A 84 -14.25 9.69 -2.77
C TRP A 84 -13.31 8.66 -2.13
N CYS A 85 -13.19 7.49 -2.72
CA CYS A 85 -12.31 6.42 -2.26
C CYS A 85 -11.41 5.94 -3.39
N GLY A 86 -10.26 5.36 -3.03
CA GLY A 86 -9.36 4.75 -4.00
C GLY A 86 -8.35 3.82 -3.36
N ALA A 87 -7.87 2.85 -4.13
CA ALA A 87 -6.72 2.02 -3.74
C ALA A 87 -5.39 2.78 -3.88
N PHE A 88 -5.36 3.81 -4.73
CA PHE A 88 -4.20 4.66 -4.97
C PHE A 88 -4.66 6.12 -5.17
N ILE A 89 -3.72 7.05 -5.03
CA ILE A 89 -3.89 8.43 -5.49
C ILE A 89 -3.48 8.48 -6.96
N ASN A 90 -4.42 8.78 -7.84
CA ASN A 90 -4.23 8.63 -9.29
C ASN A 90 -3.58 9.83 -9.96
N ASN A 91 -3.28 9.67 -11.25
CA ASN A 91 -2.93 10.74 -12.19
C ASN A 91 -1.72 11.61 -11.78
N GLY A 92 -0.84 11.08 -10.92
CA GLY A 92 0.29 11.84 -10.38
C GLY A 92 -0.17 13.07 -9.58
N GLN A 93 -1.37 13.04 -9.00
CA GLN A 93 -1.88 14.14 -8.19
C GLN A 93 -0.90 14.47 -7.07
N THR A 94 -0.70 15.77 -6.86
CA THR A 94 0.19 16.30 -5.84
C THR A 94 -0.59 17.22 -4.91
N LEU A 95 0.05 17.57 -3.79
CA LEU A 95 -0.50 18.58 -2.90
C LEU A 95 -0.78 19.88 -3.67
N ALA A 96 -1.98 20.42 -3.48
CA ALA A 96 -2.36 21.70 -4.04
C ALA A 96 -1.43 22.80 -3.52
N SER A 97 -0.89 23.62 -4.43
CA SER A 97 -0.08 24.78 -4.05
C SER A 97 -0.86 25.79 -3.21
N ASN A 98 -2.19 25.81 -3.34
CA ASN A 98 -3.10 26.57 -2.51
C ASN A 98 -3.96 25.62 -1.66
N GLN A 99 -3.60 25.45 -0.40
CA GLN A 99 -4.35 24.61 0.54
C GLN A 99 -5.76 25.15 0.86
N ALA A 100 -6.03 26.44 0.59
CA ALA A 100 -7.36 27.02 0.77
C ALA A 100 -8.40 26.52 -0.26
N LEU A 101 -7.99 25.77 -1.29
CA LEU A 101 -8.95 25.06 -2.15
C LEU A 101 -9.77 24.03 -1.37
N CYS A 102 -9.21 23.53 -0.26
CA CYS A 102 -9.85 22.57 0.59
C CYS A 102 -10.29 23.22 1.91
N SER A 103 -11.16 24.24 1.86
CA SER A 103 -11.67 24.93 3.05
C SER A 103 -13.20 24.92 3.15
N THR A 104 -13.89 24.19 2.29
CA THR A 104 -15.34 24.08 2.32
C THR A 104 -15.77 23.28 3.55
N PRO A 105 -16.69 23.81 4.38
CA PRO A 105 -17.21 23.05 5.51
C PRO A 105 -17.97 21.80 5.08
N CYS A 106 -17.87 20.73 5.87
CA CYS A 106 -18.64 19.52 5.63
C CYS A 106 -20.14 19.74 5.88
N SER A 107 -21.00 19.22 5.01
CA SER A 107 -22.45 19.35 5.15
C SER A 107 -23.01 18.59 6.35
N GLY A 108 -22.41 17.46 6.72
CA GLY A 108 -22.78 16.68 7.92
C GLY A 108 -22.04 17.07 9.19
N ALA A 109 -20.91 17.79 9.06
CA ALA A 109 -20.11 18.26 10.19
C ALA A 109 -19.55 19.67 9.92
N PRO A 110 -20.36 20.75 10.08
CA PRO A 110 -19.97 22.11 9.67
C PRO A 110 -18.73 22.70 10.39
N GLY A 111 -18.27 22.08 11.47
CA GLY A 111 -17.02 22.44 12.16
C GLY A 111 -15.76 21.84 11.53
N GLU A 112 -15.91 21.05 10.47
CA GLU A 112 -14.86 20.28 9.82
C GLU A 112 -14.77 20.64 8.34
N ILE A 113 -13.66 20.26 7.71
CA ILE A 113 -13.32 20.68 6.36
C ILE A 113 -13.41 19.49 5.40
N CYS A 114 -14.14 19.69 4.30
CA CYS A 114 -14.46 18.68 3.30
C CYS A 114 -14.12 19.15 1.87
N GLY A 115 -12.85 19.42 1.62
CA GLY A 115 -12.36 19.80 0.31
C GLY A 115 -12.91 21.13 -0.17
N GLY A 116 -13.16 21.26 -1.46
CA GLY A 116 -13.78 22.43 -2.09
C GLY A 116 -13.71 22.34 -3.61
N ALA A 117 -14.14 23.40 -4.29
CA ALA A 117 -14.16 23.40 -5.75
C ALA A 117 -12.73 23.31 -6.32
N GLY A 118 -12.39 22.15 -6.88
CA GLY A 118 -11.08 21.87 -7.46
C GLY A 118 -10.03 21.33 -6.47
N GLY A 119 -10.45 20.96 -5.26
CA GLY A 119 -9.55 20.46 -4.23
C GLY A 119 -10.21 19.43 -3.31
N ILE A 120 -9.47 18.37 -3.01
CA ILE A 120 -9.91 17.26 -2.17
C ILE A 120 -8.97 17.09 -0.97
N ASN A 121 -9.51 16.93 0.24
CA ASN A 121 -8.67 16.53 1.38
C ASN A 121 -8.53 15.01 1.39
N ILE A 122 -7.31 14.50 1.25
CA ILE A 122 -7.03 13.05 1.20
C ILE A 122 -6.55 12.55 2.57
N TYR A 123 -7.00 11.34 2.91
CA TYR A 123 -6.61 10.56 4.09
C TYR A 123 -6.03 9.22 3.62
N ASP A 124 -4.87 8.85 4.16
CA ASP A 124 -4.24 7.54 4.00
C ASP A 124 -4.76 6.59 5.10
N CYS A 125 -5.56 5.61 4.70
CA CYS A 125 -6.18 4.61 5.56
C CYS A 125 -5.46 3.26 5.52
N THR A 126 -4.30 3.14 4.87
CA THR A 126 -3.59 1.86 4.71
C THR A 126 -3.34 1.13 6.03
N ALA A 127 -2.94 1.87 7.07
CA ALA A 127 -2.69 1.32 8.41
C ALA A 127 -3.99 0.94 9.17
N ALA A 128 -5.15 1.42 8.72
CA ALA A 128 -6.45 1.08 9.28
C ALA A 128 -7.09 -0.16 8.64
N LEU A 129 -6.60 -0.57 7.47
CA LEU A 129 -7.09 -1.77 6.78
C LEU A 129 -6.61 -3.05 7.49
N PRO A 130 -7.44 -4.10 7.53
CA PRO A 130 -6.97 -5.41 7.94
C PRO A 130 -5.88 -5.90 6.99
N ALA A 131 -4.89 -6.63 7.53
CA ALA A 131 -3.87 -7.24 6.70
C ALA A 131 -4.52 -8.19 5.68
N PRO A 132 -4.12 -8.15 4.39
CA PRO A 132 -4.66 -9.07 3.39
C PRO A 132 -4.44 -10.54 3.81
N VAL A 133 -5.50 -11.33 3.75
CA VAL A 133 -5.48 -12.72 4.20
C VAL A 133 -4.97 -13.63 3.07
N SER A 134 -3.87 -14.34 3.34
CA SER A 134 -3.36 -15.39 2.46
C SER A 134 -4.00 -16.73 2.80
N TYR A 135 -4.40 -17.49 1.78
CA TYR A 135 -4.97 -18.82 1.94
C TYR A 135 -4.06 -19.85 1.29
N ASN A 136 -3.67 -20.89 2.03
CA ASN A 136 -2.82 -21.98 1.50
C ASN A 136 -1.50 -21.50 0.87
N GLY A 137 -0.96 -20.38 1.35
CA GLY A 137 0.24 -19.74 0.79
C GLY A 137 0.00 -19.00 -0.53
N CYS A 138 -1.26 -18.78 -0.92
CA CYS A 138 -1.65 -17.93 -2.02
C CYS A 138 -1.92 -16.51 -1.53
N ALA A 139 -1.22 -15.52 -2.07
CA ALA A 139 -1.36 -14.12 -1.71
C ALA A 139 -2.56 -13.49 -2.43
N PRO A 140 -3.42 -12.70 -1.77
CA PRO A 140 -4.51 -12.01 -2.44
C PRO A 140 -3.97 -10.94 -3.39
N LEU A 141 -4.51 -10.88 -4.60
CA LEU A 141 -4.21 -9.82 -5.59
C LEU A 141 -5.33 -8.77 -5.68
N GLY A 142 -6.51 -9.08 -5.13
CA GLY A 142 -7.67 -8.20 -5.14
C GLY A 142 -8.68 -8.56 -6.23
N CYS A 143 -9.48 -7.58 -6.64
CA CYS A 143 -10.55 -7.75 -7.62
C CYS A 143 -10.04 -7.64 -9.07
N TYR A 144 -10.41 -8.60 -9.91
CA TYR A 144 -10.02 -8.67 -11.32
C TYR A 144 -11.25 -8.81 -12.22
N THR A 145 -11.16 -8.28 -13.43
CA THR A 145 -12.19 -8.44 -14.45
C THR A 145 -12.28 -9.90 -14.91
N ASP A 146 -13.49 -10.36 -15.21
CA ASP A 146 -13.73 -11.61 -15.91
C ASP A 146 -14.80 -11.43 -17.00
N SER A 147 -15.03 -12.47 -17.79
CA SER A 147 -16.18 -12.55 -18.69
C SER A 147 -16.59 -13.99 -18.90
N VAL A 148 -17.90 -14.26 -18.79
CA VAL A 148 -18.48 -15.57 -19.14
C VAL A 148 -18.06 -16.06 -20.53
N SER A 149 -17.93 -15.14 -21.49
CA SER A 149 -17.57 -15.44 -22.87
C SER A 149 -16.06 -15.53 -23.12
N HIS A 150 -15.25 -14.90 -22.26
CA HIS A 150 -13.80 -14.72 -22.44
C HIS A 150 -13.12 -14.75 -21.07
N ARG A 151 -13.05 -15.95 -20.47
CA ARG A 151 -12.59 -16.14 -19.10
C ARG A 151 -11.16 -15.67 -18.88
N THR A 152 -10.91 -14.94 -17.80
CA THR A 152 -9.59 -14.51 -17.33
C THR A 152 -8.78 -15.70 -16.82
N LEU A 153 -9.42 -16.64 -16.13
CA LEU A 153 -8.83 -17.91 -15.72
C LEU A 153 -9.55 -19.06 -16.45
N ALA A 154 -8.80 -19.84 -17.22
CA ALA A 154 -9.39 -20.78 -18.18
C ALA A 154 -10.09 -22.00 -17.57
N THR A 155 -9.80 -22.39 -16.33
CA THR A 155 -10.22 -23.69 -15.77
C THR A 155 -11.18 -23.55 -14.61
N ASN A 156 -12.45 -23.88 -14.82
CA ASN A 156 -13.40 -24.05 -13.71
C ASN A 156 -13.08 -25.34 -12.95
N THR A 157 -12.80 -25.23 -11.65
CA THR A 157 -12.33 -26.34 -10.81
C THR A 157 -13.33 -26.63 -9.71
N GLN A 158 -13.58 -27.92 -9.46
CA GLN A 158 -14.44 -28.33 -8.36
C GLN A 158 -13.69 -28.26 -7.03
N VAL A 159 -14.34 -27.72 -6.00
CA VAL A 159 -13.78 -27.64 -4.66
C VAL A 159 -14.28 -28.78 -3.76
N ALA A 160 -13.52 -29.05 -2.69
CA ALA A 160 -13.96 -29.97 -1.66
C ALA A 160 -15.28 -29.49 -1.04
N GLY A 161 -16.27 -30.40 -0.93
CA GLY A 161 -17.61 -30.06 -0.44
C GLY A 161 -18.56 -29.47 -1.50
N GLY A 162 -18.09 -29.26 -2.74
CA GLY A 162 -18.91 -28.77 -3.85
C GLY A 162 -19.19 -27.26 -3.80
N PRO A 163 -20.01 -26.73 -4.74
CA PRO A 163 -20.19 -25.29 -4.94
C PRO A 163 -20.87 -24.56 -3.78
N ASN A 164 -21.53 -25.29 -2.87
CA ASN A 164 -22.12 -24.73 -1.64
C ASN A 164 -21.09 -24.56 -0.51
N ASN A 165 -19.90 -25.15 -0.65
CA ASN A 165 -18.79 -24.98 0.28
C ASN A 165 -17.73 -24.03 -0.31
N GLN A 166 -18.08 -23.26 -1.34
CA GLN A 166 -17.13 -22.40 -2.04
C GLN A 166 -16.62 -21.29 -1.13
N GLY A 167 -15.31 -21.06 -1.16
CA GLY A 167 -14.60 -20.03 -0.39
C GLY A 167 -13.14 -19.89 -0.85
N PRO A 168 -12.43 -18.83 -0.42
CA PRO A 168 -11.03 -18.62 -0.76
C PRO A 168 -10.13 -19.80 -0.37
N ASP A 169 -10.33 -20.35 0.82
CA ASP A 169 -9.54 -21.47 1.34
C ASP A 169 -9.64 -22.70 0.44
N VAL A 170 -10.85 -23.21 0.20
CA VAL A 170 -11.04 -24.42 -0.60
C VAL A 170 -10.72 -24.23 -2.08
N CYS A 171 -10.91 -23.01 -2.62
CA CYS A 171 -10.58 -22.72 -4.02
C CYS A 171 -9.07 -22.64 -4.24
N THR A 172 -8.36 -21.89 -3.39
CA THR A 172 -6.89 -21.82 -3.45
C THR A 172 -6.24 -23.18 -3.23
N ALA A 173 -6.76 -23.99 -2.29
CA ALA A 173 -6.31 -25.36 -2.09
C ALA A 173 -6.50 -26.24 -3.34
N ALA A 174 -7.68 -26.17 -3.98
CA ALA A 174 -7.98 -26.95 -5.18
C ALA A 174 -7.10 -26.54 -6.38
N CYS A 175 -6.99 -25.24 -6.66
CA CYS A 175 -6.15 -24.74 -7.75
C CYS A 175 -4.68 -25.10 -7.55
N LYS A 176 -4.16 -24.95 -6.31
CA LYS A 176 -2.79 -25.28 -5.97
C LYS A 176 -2.52 -26.78 -6.09
N ALA A 177 -3.44 -27.63 -5.62
CA ALA A 177 -3.34 -29.08 -5.77
C ALA A 177 -3.37 -29.53 -7.23
N ALA A 178 -4.08 -28.80 -8.09
CA ALA A 178 -4.10 -29.00 -9.54
C ALA A 178 -2.89 -28.39 -10.27
N GLY A 179 -1.95 -27.75 -9.56
CA GLY A 179 -0.71 -27.20 -10.12
C GLY A 179 -0.89 -25.85 -10.83
N PHE A 180 -1.94 -25.10 -10.52
CA PHE A 180 -2.16 -23.76 -11.07
C PHE A 180 -1.51 -22.66 -10.24
N ARG A 181 -1.01 -21.63 -10.93
CA ARG A 181 -0.47 -20.42 -10.33
C ARG A 181 -1.54 -19.50 -9.74
N TYR A 182 -2.67 -19.35 -10.41
CA TYR A 182 -3.72 -18.42 -10.01
C TYR A 182 -4.97 -19.18 -9.58
N ALA A 183 -5.61 -18.66 -8.54
CA ALA A 183 -6.94 -19.08 -8.10
C ALA A 183 -7.85 -17.85 -8.05
N GLY A 184 -9.12 -18.00 -8.40
CA GLY A 184 -10.09 -16.92 -8.36
C GLY A 184 -11.47 -17.42 -7.99
N ASN A 185 -12.12 -16.75 -7.05
CA ASN A 185 -13.52 -16.99 -6.72
C ASN A 185 -14.41 -16.06 -7.57
N GLU A 186 -15.49 -16.59 -8.15
CA GLU A 186 -16.49 -15.79 -8.87
C GLU A 186 -17.90 -16.17 -8.44
N TYR A 187 -18.81 -15.21 -8.49
CA TYR A 187 -20.26 -15.40 -8.35
C TYR A 187 -20.69 -16.19 -7.09
N GLY A 188 -19.91 -16.07 -6.00
CA GLY A 188 -20.17 -16.73 -4.71
C GLY A 188 -19.91 -18.24 -4.68
N GLY A 189 -20.07 -18.94 -5.80
CA GLY A 189 -20.08 -20.40 -5.91
C GLY A 189 -19.07 -21.01 -6.88
N GLU A 190 -18.32 -20.20 -7.62
CA GLU A 190 -17.40 -20.69 -8.65
C GLU A 190 -15.93 -20.57 -8.23
N CYS A 191 -15.13 -21.55 -8.64
CA CYS A 191 -13.68 -21.56 -8.49
C CYS A 191 -13.04 -21.65 -9.87
N TRP A 192 -12.21 -20.67 -10.20
CA TRP A 192 -11.48 -20.61 -11.46
C TRP A 192 -9.98 -20.67 -11.19
N CYS A 193 -9.26 -21.42 -12.01
CA CYS A 193 -7.82 -21.60 -11.90
C CYS A 193 -7.14 -21.35 -13.25
N GLY A 194 -5.88 -20.92 -13.22
CA GLY A 194 -5.10 -20.69 -14.43
C GLY A 194 -3.62 -20.50 -14.15
N ASN A 195 -2.80 -20.55 -15.19
CA ASN A 195 -1.37 -20.24 -15.11
C ASN A 195 -1.02 -18.86 -15.69
N SER A 196 -2.01 -18.20 -16.29
CA SER A 196 -1.97 -16.87 -16.88
C SER A 196 -3.29 -16.17 -16.63
N LEU A 197 -3.28 -14.84 -16.80
CA LEU A 197 -4.49 -14.03 -16.93
C LEU A 197 -4.75 -13.86 -18.43
N ASP A 198 -5.77 -14.54 -18.93
CA ASP A 198 -6.11 -14.57 -20.34
C ASP A 198 -7.09 -13.44 -20.69
N ASN A 199 -7.34 -13.22 -21.99
CA ASN A 199 -8.40 -12.33 -22.49
C ASN A 199 -8.36 -10.87 -21.99
N ASN A 200 -7.15 -10.35 -21.70
CA ASN A 200 -6.95 -9.03 -21.09
C ASN A 200 -7.56 -8.90 -19.69
N GLY A 201 -7.76 -10.00 -18.99
CA GLY A 201 -8.10 -9.99 -17.58
C GLY A 201 -7.04 -9.24 -16.78
N GLY A 202 -7.49 -8.34 -15.91
CA GLY A 202 -6.62 -7.46 -15.14
C GLY A 202 -7.35 -6.88 -13.94
N PRO A 203 -6.67 -6.05 -13.13
CA PRO A 203 -7.30 -5.39 -12.00
C PRO A 203 -8.60 -4.68 -12.42
N ALA A 204 -9.65 -4.89 -11.65
CA ALA A 204 -10.95 -4.30 -11.94
C ALA A 204 -10.87 -2.76 -11.86
N PRO A 205 -11.41 -2.02 -12.86
CA PRO A 205 -11.39 -0.56 -12.84
C PRO A 205 -12.25 0.04 -11.73
N ASP A 206 -13.22 -0.73 -11.23
CA ASP A 206 -14.11 -0.48 -10.10
C ASP A 206 -13.52 -0.98 -8.76
N LEU A 207 -12.23 -1.32 -8.74
CA LEU A 207 -11.52 -1.82 -7.56
C LEU A 207 -12.31 -2.97 -6.92
N ASN A 208 -12.57 -2.92 -5.61
CA ASN A 208 -13.26 -3.99 -4.90
C ASN A 208 -14.79 -3.88 -4.93
N GLU A 209 -15.40 -2.87 -5.55
CA GLU A 209 -16.85 -2.63 -5.44
C GLU A 209 -17.70 -3.81 -5.91
N GLN A 210 -17.35 -4.41 -7.04
CA GLN A 210 -18.09 -5.52 -7.62
C GLN A 210 -17.55 -6.90 -7.20
N CYS A 211 -16.54 -6.94 -6.32
CA CYS A 211 -16.02 -8.19 -5.72
C CYS A 211 -16.56 -8.44 -4.30
N GLN A 212 -17.78 -7.99 -4.01
CA GLN A 212 -18.40 -8.09 -2.67
C GLN A 212 -19.49 -9.17 -2.58
N MET A 213 -19.56 -10.11 -3.53
CA MET A 213 -20.54 -11.19 -3.45
C MET A 213 -20.15 -12.17 -2.33
N PRO A 214 -21.04 -12.45 -1.36
CA PRO A 214 -20.72 -13.40 -0.28
C PRO A 214 -20.42 -14.80 -0.83
N CYS A 215 -19.44 -15.46 -0.23
CA CYS A 215 -19.15 -16.86 -0.55
C CYS A 215 -20.30 -17.78 -0.12
N HIS A 216 -20.60 -18.81 -0.91
CA HIS A 216 -21.63 -19.79 -0.54
C HIS A 216 -21.28 -20.61 0.70
N GLY A 217 -20.00 -20.93 0.90
CA GLY A 217 -19.53 -21.71 2.04
C GLY A 217 -19.43 -20.91 3.35
N ASP A 218 -19.21 -19.60 3.25
CA ASP A 218 -19.14 -18.69 4.39
C ASP A 218 -19.52 -17.27 3.97
N SER A 219 -20.72 -16.83 4.36
CA SER A 219 -21.24 -15.51 3.97
C SER A 219 -20.51 -14.33 4.63
N SER A 220 -19.54 -14.58 5.52
CA SER A 220 -18.66 -13.55 6.08
C SER A 220 -17.47 -13.22 5.18
N LEU A 221 -17.25 -14.01 4.13
CA LEU A 221 -16.17 -13.83 3.15
C LEU A 221 -16.73 -13.41 1.79
N PHE A 222 -15.87 -12.81 0.96
CA PHE A 222 -16.21 -12.40 -0.40
C PHE A 222 -15.59 -13.31 -1.46
N CYS A 223 -16.39 -13.64 -2.47
CA CYS A 223 -16.08 -14.58 -3.55
C CYS A 223 -16.43 -13.99 -4.93
N GLY A 224 -15.85 -12.82 -5.21
CA GLY A 224 -15.99 -12.13 -6.49
C GLY A 224 -17.36 -11.47 -6.67
N GLY A 225 -17.86 -11.51 -7.89
CA GLY A 225 -19.17 -11.01 -8.30
C GLY A 225 -19.43 -11.34 -9.76
N PRO A 226 -20.49 -10.78 -10.38
CA PRO A 226 -20.74 -10.98 -11.80
C PRO A 226 -19.59 -10.41 -12.63
N ASP A 227 -18.94 -11.25 -13.45
CA ASP A 227 -17.80 -10.87 -14.29
C ASP A 227 -16.62 -10.29 -13.46
N ARG A 228 -16.45 -10.80 -12.22
CA ARG A 228 -15.47 -10.29 -11.24
C ARG A 228 -14.87 -11.41 -10.40
N LEU A 229 -13.55 -11.56 -10.46
CA LEU A 229 -12.78 -12.53 -9.69
C LEU A 229 -12.16 -11.87 -8.46
N THR A 230 -12.34 -12.48 -7.29
CA THR A 230 -11.40 -12.28 -6.18
C THR A 230 -10.19 -13.17 -6.43
N LEU A 231 -9.06 -12.58 -6.83
CA LEU A 231 -7.90 -13.30 -7.39
C LEU A 231 -6.77 -13.51 -6.37
N TYR A 232 -6.08 -14.65 -6.48
CA TYR A 232 -4.95 -15.05 -5.62
C TYR A 232 -3.72 -15.56 -6.41
N ASP A 233 -2.56 -15.06 -6.01
CA ASP A 233 -1.15 -15.45 -6.26
C ASP A 233 -0.72 -16.76 -5.59
N CYS A 234 -0.98 -17.95 -6.14
CA CYS A 234 -0.56 -19.25 -5.54
C CYS A 234 0.87 -19.69 -5.87
N SER A 235 1.66 -18.89 -6.59
CA SER A 235 3.09 -19.18 -6.77
C SER A 235 3.75 -19.34 -5.41
N PRO A 236 4.75 -20.24 -5.30
CA PRO A 236 5.69 -20.12 -4.20
C PRO A 236 6.21 -18.67 -4.20
N PRO A 237 6.26 -18.00 -3.03
CA PRO A 237 6.71 -16.62 -2.98
C PRO A 237 8.01 -16.52 -3.76
N ALA A 238 8.04 -15.64 -4.76
CA ALA A 238 9.27 -15.39 -5.49
C ALA A 238 10.36 -15.06 -4.45
N PRO A 239 11.59 -15.60 -4.58
CA PRO A 239 12.71 -15.07 -3.84
C PRO A 239 12.67 -13.54 -4.05
N PRO A 240 12.68 -12.72 -2.99
CA PRO A 240 12.43 -11.29 -3.12
C PRO A 240 13.35 -10.70 -4.20
N THR A 241 12.77 -10.24 -5.30
CA THR A 241 13.52 -9.66 -6.44
C THR A 241 13.68 -8.14 -6.33
N SER A 242 13.08 -7.52 -5.31
CA SER A 242 13.33 -6.14 -4.92
C SER A 242 13.00 -5.91 -3.44
N CYS A 243 13.88 -5.20 -2.75
CA CYS A 243 13.74 -4.82 -1.35
C CYS A 243 12.63 -3.75 -1.21
N GLY A 244 11.37 -4.19 -1.10
CA GLY A 244 10.16 -3.35 -1.05
C GLY A 244 9.82 -2.75 0.32
N THR A 245 10.67 -2.92 1.32
CA THR A 245 10.54 -2.27 2.63
C THR A 245 11.89 -1.72 3.07
N PRO A 246 12.11 -0.39 3.02
CA PRO A 246 13.21 0.26 3.71
C PRO A 246 12.97 0.14 5.22
N GLY A 247 13.41 -0.95 5.83
CA GLY A 247 13.19 -1.20 7.27
C GLY A 247 13.69 -2.54 7.79
N THR A 248 13.73 -3.59 6.96
CA THR A 248 14.38 -4.87 7.29
C THR A 248 15.79 -5.00 6.71
N CYS A 249 16.23 -3.98 5.95
CA CYS A 249 17.52 -3.90 5.23
C CYS A 249 18.50 -2.89 5.86
N ASN A 250 18.30 -2.47 7.12
CA ASN A 250 18.88 -1.23 7.64
C ASN A 250 20.28 -1.32 8.26
N SER A 251 21.23 -1.99 7.62
CA SER A 251 22.64 -1.78 7.99
C SER A 251 23.58 -1.81 6.80
N PHE A 252 23.13 -1.34 5.64
CA PHE A 252 24.06 -1.11 4.55
C PHE A 252 24.03 0.30 3.98
N VAL A 253 25.21 0.79 3.63
CA VAL A 253 25.43 2.07 2.98
C VAL A 253 25.84 1.82 1.56
N ILE A 254 25.07 2.40 0.62
CA ILE A 254 25.43 2.38 -0.80
C ILE A 254 26.42 3.52 -1.06
N ILE A 255 27.51 3.19 -1.74
CA ILE A 255 28.53 4.14 -2.16
C ILE A 255 28.59 4.13 -3.67
N THR A 256 28.44 5.31 -4.27
CA THR A 256 28.64 5.51 -5.69
C THR A 256 30.07 5.97 -5.94
N ASP A 257 30.87 5.13 -6.57
CA ASP A 257 32.25 5.44 -6.97
C ASP A 257 32.58 4.75 -8.28
N ALA A 258 33.33 5.42 -9.16
CA ALA A 258 33.73 4.88 -10.46
C ALA A 258 34.60 3.61 -10.35
N SER A 259 35.21 3.39 -9.19
CA SER A 259 35.96 2.16 -8.90
C SER A 259 35.07 0.95 -8.60
N CYS A 260 33.80 1.16 -8.19
CA CYS A 260 32.85 0.12 -7.73
C CYS A 260 32.25 -0.76 -8.85
N GLY A 261 33.10 -1.28 -9.73
CA GLY A 261 32.69 -2.15 -10.82
C GLY A 261 31.85 -1.46 -11.90
N PRO A 262 31.22 -2.23 -12.81
CA PRO A 262 30.55 -1.70 -14.01
C PRO A 262 29.32 -0.86 -13.70
N PHE A 263 28.72 -1.02 -12.51
CA PHE A 263 27.56 -0.25 -12.06
C PHE A 263 27.94 0.94 -11.17
N GLN A 264 29.24 1.15 -10.91
CA GLN A 264 29.75 2.23 -10.06
C GLN A 264 29.10 2.27 -8.66
N GLN A 265 28.74 1.10 -8.12
CA GLN A 265 28.03 0.97 -6.85
C GLN A 265 28.63 -0.13 -5.97
N CYS A 266 29.09 0.24 -4.77
CA CYS A 266 29.52 -0.68 -3.71
C CYS A 266 28.52 -0.63 -2.55
N THR A 267 28.45 -1.72 -1.80
CA THR A 267 27.61 -1.81 -0.59
C THR A 267 28.49 -2.11 0.62
N CYS A 268 28.47 -1.26 1.65
CA CYS A 268 29.06 -1.56 2.95
C CYS A 268 28.02 -2.23 3.84
N ALA A 269 28.29 -3.41 4.40
CA ALA A 269 27.36 -4.19 5.22
C ALA A 269 28.12 -4.98 6.32
N PHE A 270 27.40 -5.80 7.09
CA PHE A 270 28.00 -6.82 7.96
C PHE A 270 27.95 -8.22 7.32
N ASP A 271 28.99 -9.02 7.53
CA ASP A 271 28.98 -10.46 7.26
C ASP A 271 28.27 -11.24 8.37
N ALA A 272 28.13 -12.56 8.18
CA ALA A 272 27.49 -13.46 9.12
C ALA A 272 28.20 -13.57 10.48
N ASP A 273 29.50 -13.28 10.50
CA ASP A 273 30.36 -13.36 11.68
C ASP A 273 30.47 -12.00 12.42
N GLY A 274 29.79 -10.97 11.90
CA GLY A 274 29.66 -9.64 12.51
C GLY A 274 30.74 -8.64 12.11
N SER A 275 31.56 -8.93 11.09
CA SER A 275 32.57 -7.99 10.61
C SER A 275 32.00 -7.06 9.53
N SER A 276 32.44 -5.80 9.52
CA SER A 276 32.08 -4.87 8.47
C SER A 276 32.79 -5.22 7.16
N VAL A 277 32.04 -5.40 6.08
CA VAL A 277 32.55 -5.76 4.75
C VAL A 277 32.04 -4.77 3.69
N CYS A 278 32.83 -4.58 2.64
CA CYS A 278 32.40 -3.89 1.43
C CYS A 278 32.26 -4.94 0.34
N VAL A 279 31.14 -4.96 -0.38
CA VAL A 279 30.85 -5.98 -1.38
C VAL A 279 30.46 -5.31 -2.70
N GLU A 280 30.93 -5.91 -3.79
CA GLU A 280 30.56 -5.55 -5.15
C GLU A 280 29.72 -6.67 -5.77
N ASN A 281 28.80 -6.32 -6.66
CA ASN A 281 28.14 -7.26 -7.59
C ASN A 281 27.59 -8.53 -6.90
N ALA A 282 26.97 -8.37 -5.74
CA ALA A 282 26.41 -9.49 -5.01
C ALA A 282 25.03 -9.84 -5.57
N PHE A 283 24.96 -10.95 -6.30
CA PHE A 283 23.74 -11.45 -6.92
C PHE A 283 23.14 -12.60 -6.13
N CYS A 284 21.81 -12.68 -6.09
CA CYS A 284 21.09 -13.74 -5.40
C CYS A 284 21.27 -15.14 -6.01
N SER A 285 21.95 -15.25 -7.16
CA SER A 285 22.35 -16.52 -7.77
C SER A 285 23.59 -17.15 -7.12
N ASN A 286 24.25 -16.47 -6.18
CA ASN A 286 25.44 -16.97 -5.51
C ASN A 286 25.10 -18.10 -4.51
N THR A 287 26.13 -18.87 -4.13
CA THR A 287 26.02 -19.96 -3.16
C THR A 287 25.48 -19.44 -1.83
N ALA A 288 24.43 -20.07 -1.30
CA ALA A 288 23.87 -19.72 0.00
C ALA A 288 24.82 -20.09 1.14
N CYS A 289 24.80 -19.32 2.23
CA CYS A 289 25.67 -19.50 3.39
C CYS A 289 25.00 -19.05 4.69
N THR A 290 25.58 -19.48 5.81
CA THR A 290 25.20 -19.08 7.18
C THR A 290 26.37 -18.57 8.02
N SER A 291 27.61 -18.80 7.57
CA SER A 291 28.86 -18.29 8.15
C SER A 291 29.90 -18.10 7.05
N ASP A 292 30.98 -17.34 7.30
CA ASP A 292 32.04 -17.14 6.31
C ASP A 292 32.73 -18.46 5.93
N SER A 293 32.73 -19.43 6.84
CA SER A 293 33.30 -20.76 6.61
C SER A 293 32.57 -21.58 5.54
N ASP A 294 31.35 -21.20 5.19
CA ASP A 294 30.57 -21.82 4.11
C ASP A 294 31.05 -21.35 2.72
N CYS A 295 31.86 -20.29 2.67
CA CYS A 295 32.33 -19.67 1.43
C CYS A 295 33.70 -20.16 1.01
N ALA A 296 33.98 -20.07 -0.30
CA ALA A 296 35.30 -20.38 -0.83
C ALA A 296 36.37 -19.48 -0.17
N ALA A 297 37.63 -19.94 -0.13
CA ALA A 297 38.72 -19.23 0.53
C ALA A 297 38.79 -17.74 0.11
N GLY A 298 38.68 -16.84 1.08
CA GLY A 298 38.66 -15.39 0.87
C GLY A 298 37.28 -14.80 0.57
N GLY A 299 36.22 -15.62 0.54
CA GLY A 299 34.83 -15.18 0.49
C GLY A 299 34.26 -14.92 1.89
N VAL A 300 33.21 -14.11 1.93
CA VAL A 300 32.44 -13.79 3.13
C VAL A 300 30.98 -14.12 2.90
N CYS A 301 30.29 -14.49 3.98
CA CYS A 301 28.86 -14.72 3.95
C CYS A 301 28.13 -13.41 4.18
N TRP A 302 27.55 -12.87 3.12
CA TRP A 302 26.75 -11.65 3.23
C TRP A 302 25.37 -11.98 3.81
N ALA A 303 25.29 -12.06 5.14
CA ALA A 303 24.08 -12.44 5.89
C ALA A 303 22.90 -11.47 5.72
N GLN A 304 23.19 -10.22 5.36
CA GLN A 304 22.19 -9.16 5.14
C GLN A 304 21.87 -8.93 3.66
N SER A 305 21.99 -9.97 2.83
CA SER A 305 21.68 -9.84 1.41
C SER A 305 20.17 -9.61 1.18
N CYS A 306 19.83 -8.87 0.12
CA CYS A 306 18.44 -8.70 -0.34
C CYS A 306 17.82 -10.02 -0.87
N CYS A 307 18.49 -11.17 -0.72
CA CYS A 307 18.13 -12.45 -1.33
C CYS A 307 17.31 -13.37 -0.42
N GLY A 308 16.94 -12.92 0.79
CA GLY A 308 16.18 -13.71 1.76
C GLY A 308 17.02 -14.74 2.54
N GLY A 309 18.35 -14.67 2.43
CA GLY A 309 19.31 -15.53 3.15
C GLY A 309 20.76 -15.06 2.91
N GLY A 310 21.73 -15.66 3.61
CA GLY A 310 23.14 -15.35 3.39
C GLY A 310 23.62 -15.86 2.03
N ILE A 311 24.42 -15.07 1.32
CA ILE A 311 25.08 -15.49 0.08
C ILE A 311 26.59 -15.26 0.14
N CYS A 312 27.35 -16.21 -0.40
CA CYS A 312 28.79 -16.09 -0.51
C CYS A 312 29.14 -15.05 -1.56
N THR A 313 29.99 -14.11 -1.17
CA THR A 313 30.53 -13.09 -2.05
C THR A 313 32.01 -12.84 -1.77
N VAL A 314 32.68 -12.16 -2.68
CA VAL A 314 34.07 -11.76 -2.49
C VAL A 314 34.07 -10.34 -1.93
N PRO A 315 34.71 -10.09 -0.78
CA PRO A 315 34.83 -8.75 -0.23
C PRO A 315 35.68 -7.87 -1.16
N SER A 316 35.20 -6.65 -1.40
CA SER A 316 35.90 -5.60 -2.12
C SER A 316 36.84 -4.84 -1.18
N THR A 317 37.96 -4.39 -1.74
CA THR A 317 38.93 -3.52 -1.04
C THR A 317 38.74 -2.04 -1.37
N ILE A 318 37.72 -1.70 -2.18
CA ILE A 318 37.47 -0.33 -2.64
C ILE A 318 37.10 0.59 -1.47
N CYS A 319 36.25 0.10 -0.57
CA CYS A 319 35.92 0.83 0.65
C CYS A 319 37.04 0.61 1.68
N ALA A 320 37.99 1.53 1.78
CA ALA A 320 39.12 1.40 2.71
C ALA A 320 38.71 1.33 4.20
N ASN A 321 37.46 1.66 4.56
CA ASN A 321 36.94 1.54 5.91
C ASN A 321 35.39 1.42 5.91
N PRO A 322 34.83 0.22 5.67
CA PRO A 322 33.38 0.01 5.60
C PRO A 322 32.67 0.32 6.92
N ALA A 323 33.31 0.03 8.07
CA ALA A 323 32.79 0.39 9.39
C ALA A 323 32.52 1.90 9.51
N ARG A 324 33.51 2.75 9.18
CA ARG A 324 33.35 4.22 9.28
C ARG A 324 32.26 4.78 8.37
N LEU A 325 32.05 4.16 7.22
CA LEU A 325 31.02 4.56 6.25
C LEU A 325 29.62 4.22 6.74
N MET A 326 29.45 3.07 7.40
CA MET A 326 28.17 2.66 8.00
C MET A 326 27.71 3.57 9.15
N PHE A 327 28.62 4.25 9.85
CA PHE A 327 28.29 5.13 10.99
C PHE A 327 28.26 6.64 10.65
N ARG A 328 28.29 7.02 9.37
CA ARG A 328 28.20 8.43 8.96
C ARG A 328 26.77 8.96 9.15
N GLY A 329 26.58 9.85 10.14
CA GLY A 329 25.28 10.50 10.41
C GLY A 329 24.54 9.97 11.65
N VAL A 330 25.09 8.98 12.34
CA VAL A 330 24.50 8.42 13.58
C VAL A 330 25.05 9.16 14.82
N PRO A 331 24.18 9.66 15.73
CA PRO A 331 24.60 10.30 16.98
C PRO A 331 25.53 9.39 17.80
N ASN A 332 26.51 9.96 18.51
CA ASN A 332 27.47 9.19 19.33
C ASN A 332 26.79 8.27 20.37
N SER A 333 25.58 8.60 20.80
CA SER A 333 24.79 7.84 21.78
C SER A 333 24.25 6.50 21.26
N GLU A 334 24.20 6.30 19.95
CA GLU A 334 23.68 5.08 19.30
C GLU A 334 24.81 4.15 18.81
N ARG A 335 26.08 4.48 19.11
CA ARG A 335 27.27 3.67 18.74
C ARG A 335 27.66 2.68 19.84
N SER A 336 26.70 2.10 20.54
CA SER A 336 26.95 1.19 21.68
C SER A 336 27.65 -0.12 21.30
N GLU A 337 27.79 -0.43 20.01
CA GLU A 337 28.50 -1.61 19.51
C GLU A 337 29.92 -1.30 18.99
N CYS A 338 30.35 -0.04 19.01
CA CYS A 338 31.72 0.34 18.65
C CYS A 338 32.68 0.13 19.83
N THR A 339 33.11 -1.11 20.07
CA THR A 339 34.21 -1.38 21.00
C THR A 339 35.54 -0.93 20.38
N GLY A 340 36.01 0.27 20.76
CA GLY A 340 37.39 0.79 20.92
C GLY A 340 38.53 0.47 19.93
N ALA A 341 38.49 -0.58 19.12
CA ALA A 341 39.58 -1.00 18.24
C ALA A 341 39.38 -0.63 16.77
N TYR A 342 38.17 -0.21 16.37
CA TYR A 342 37.79 -0.07 14.95
C TYR A 342 37.50 1.38 14.51
N CYS A 343 37.69 2.36 15.39
CA CYS A 343 37.28 3.75 15.15
C CYS A 343 38.30 4.80 15.65
N ASP A 344 39.60 4.56 15.49
CA ASP A 344 40.63 5.62 15.57
C ASP A 344 41.14 5.98 14.16
#